data_AF-A0A5M3W941-F1
#
_entry.id   AF-A0A5M3W941-F1
#
_cell.length_a   1.000
_cell.length_b   1.000
_cell.length_c   1.000
_cell.angle_alpha   90.00
_cell.angle_beta   90.00
_cell.angle_gamma   90.00
#
_symmetry.space_group_name_H-M   'P 1'
#
loop_
_entity.id
_entity.type
_entity.pdbx_description
1 polymer ?
#
loop_
_entity_poly.entity_id
_entity_poly.type
_entity_poly.pdbx_seq_one_letter_code
_entity_poly.pdbx_strand_id
1 'polypeptide(L)'
;MADPYLRFWLVFLDPHMAEIERMRGDLTLSRIKEQWTSWRGRAIEPLVRESLARLLPDGLLPATPAIGGYWTRSNDVEFDLVGVDRQPVAKQLLFLGSIKWLENSAFDSHDLAALQKHRAAITDEPVPLVAVSRNGTSCSGLQAAYGPEELLSGWRRA
;
A
#
# COMPACT_ATOMS: atom_id res chain seq x y z
N MET A 1 7.10 -8.40 11.33
CA MET A 1 7.08 -7.00 10.86
C MET A 1 8.12 -6.21 11.64
N ALA A 2 8.83 -5.27 11.01
CA ALA A 2 9.63 -4.29 11.78
C ALA A 2 8.67 -3.38 12.55
N ASP A 3 9.04 -3.02 13.78
CA ASP A 3 8.21 -2.22 14.67
C ASP A 3 7.88 -0.84 14.04
N PRO A 4 6.59 -0.51 13.78
CA PRO A 4 6.16 0.79 13.27
C PRO A 4 6.64 1.96 14.14
N TYR A 5 6.72 1.76 15.46
CA TYR A 5 7.24 2.73 16.40
C TYR A 5 8.72 2.99 16.15
N LEU A 6 9.54 1.94 15.98
CA LEU A 6 10.97 2.08 15.70
C LEU A 6 11.21 2.83 14.38
N ARG A 7 10.44 2.52 13.32
CA ARG A 7 10.54 3.25 12.05
C ARG A 7 10.19 4.73 12.21
N PHE A 8 9.14 5.03 12.94
CA PHE A 8 8.76 6.41 13.23
C PHE A 8 9.87 7.13 14.00
N TRP A 9 10.39 6.50 15.05
CA TRP A 9 11.45 7.05 15.89
C TRP A 9 12.72 7.34 15.09
N LEU A 10 13.20 6.39 14.28
CA LEU A 10 14.40 6.57 13.45
C LEU A 10 14.23 7.66 12.39
N VAL A 11 13.02 7.85 11.86
CA VAL A 11 12.78 8.84 10.79
C VAL A 11 12.59 10.25 11.36
N PHE A 12 11.86 10.39 12.47
CA PHE A 12 11.38 11.69 12.94
C PHE A 12 11.95 12.16 14.27
N LEU A 13 12.37 11.25 15.15
CA LEU A 13 12.77 11.60 16.52
C LEU A 13 14.29 11.55 16.68
N ASP A 14 14.92 10.41 16.36
CA ASP A 14 16.36 10.20 16.51
C ASP A 14 17.21 11.33 15.88
N PRO A 15 16.96 11.76 14.62
CA PRO A 15 17.76 12.82 13.99
C PRO A 15 17.59 14.20 14.65
N HIS A 16 16.59 14.36 15.52
CA HIS A 16 16.18 15.63 16.09
C HIS A 16 16.15 15.64 17.62
N MET A 17 16.68 14.60 18.29
CA MET A 17 16.68 14.50 19.76
C MET A 17 17.33 15.72 20.43
N ALA A 18 18.45 16.22 19.90
CA ALA A 18 19.15 17.37 20.46
C ALA A 18 18.35 18.69 20.37
N GLU A 19 17.40 18.79 19.42
CA GLU A 19 16.48 19.92 19.29
C GLU A 19 15.31 19.78 20.30
N ILE A 20 14.76 18.57 20.41
CA ILE A 20 13.70 18.22 21.36
C ILE A 20 14.16 18.48 22.80
N GLU A 21 15.36 18.03 23.17
CA GLU A 21 15.97 18.23 24.48
C GLU A 21 16.20 19.70 24.83
N ARG A 22 16.31 20.57 23.81
CA ARG A 22 16.42 22.03 23.96
C ARG A 22 15.07 22.75 23.94
N MET A 23 13.98 22.02 24.19
CA MET A 23 12.60 22.55 24.19
C MET A 23 12.16 23.13 22.84
N ARG A 24 12.76 22.66 21.73
CA ARG A 24 12.42 23.06 20.36
C ARG A 24 11.65 21.97 19.58
N GLY A 25 10.84 21.19 20.31
CA GLY A 25 9.99 20.15 19.71
C GLY A 25 8.94 20.70 18.72
N ASP A 26 8.68 22.00 18.72
CA ASP A 26 7.84 22.70 17.73
C ASP A 26 8.36 22.54 16.29
N LEU A 27 9.68 22.59 16.11
CA LEU A 27 10.33 22.43 14.82
C LEU A 27 10.22 20.98 14.33
N THR A 28 10.51 20.02 15.21
CA THR A 28 10.35 18.59 14.90
C THR A 28 8.89 18.25 14.56
N LEU A 29 7.92 18.78 15.31
CA LEU A 29 6.50 18.59 15.01
C LEU A 29 6.11 19.16 13.66
N SER A 30 6.65 20.33 13.28
CA SER A 30 6.40 20.93 11.97
C SER A 30 6.90 20.02 10.84
N ARG A 31 8.11 19.47 10.96
CA ARG A 31 8.66 18.51 9.99
C ARG A 31 7.83 17.23 9.90
N ILE A 32 7.36 16.70 11.03
CA ILE A 32 6.47 15.54 11.05
C ILE A 32 5.19 15.84 10.27
N LYS A 33 4.55 16.99 10.54
CA LYS A 33 3.31 17.38 9.85
C LYS A 33 3.50 17.51 8.35
N GLU A 34 4.60 18.11 7.91
CA GLU A 34 4.94 18.27 6.49
C GLU A 34 5.11 16.92 5.78
N GLN A 35 5.73 15.94 6.44
CA GLN A 35 6.04 14.64 5.84
C GLN A 35 4.99 13.56 6.13
N TRP A 36 4.02 13.84 7.01
CA TRP A 36 3.07 12.86 7.55
C TRP A 36 2.34 12.09 6.46
N THR A 37 1.86 12.80 5.42
CA THR A 37 1.09 12.22 4.32
C THR A 37 1.88 11.20 3.53
N SER A 38 3.11 11.52 3.14
CA SER A 38 3.97 10.60 2.40
C SER A 38 4.47 9.45 3.28
N TRP A 39 4.77 9.71 4.55
CA TRP A 39 5.23 8.68 5.48
C TRP A 39 4.15 7.64 5.77
N ARG A 40 2.91 8.07 6.08
CA ARG A 40 1.81 7.14 6.36
C ARG A 40 1.46 6.27 5.16
N GLY A 41 1.58 6.80 3.95
CA GLY A 41 1.36 6.05 2.70
C GLY A 41 2.29 4.84 2.60
N ARG A 42 3.58 5.01 2.91
CA ARG A 42 4.55 3.90 2.91
C ARG A 42 4.44 3.00 4.14
N ALA A 43 4.12 3.59 5.29
CA ALA A 43 4.01 2.86 6.54
C ALA A 43 2.85 1.86 6.55
N ILE A 44 1.78 2.13 5.80
CA ILE A 44 0.60 1.26 5.76
C ILE A 44 0.78 0.03 4.85
N GLU A 45 1.65 0.08 3.84
CA GLU A 45 1.75 -0.98 2.82
C GLU A 45 1.94 -2.39 3.42
N PRO A 46 2.86 -2.61 4.39
CA PRO A 46 3.03 -3.95 4.96
C PRO A 46 1.78 -4.45 5.69
N LEU A 47 1.04 -3.55 6.34
CA LEU A 47 -0.20 -3.89 7.02
C LEU A 47 -1.31 -4.24 6.01
N VAL A 48 -1.41 -3.48 4.91
CA VAL A 48 -2.36 -3.80 3.82
C VAL A 48 -2.06 -5.18 3.24
N ARG A 49 -0.79 -5.45 2.89
CA ARG A 49 -0.38 -6.75 2.32
C ARG A 49 -0.72 -7.92 3.25
N GLU A 50 -0.43 -7.80 4.54
CA GLU A 50 -0.78 -8.81 5.55
C GLU A 50 -2.30 -8.96 5.71
N SER A 51 -3.05 -7.86 5.70
CA SER A 51 -4.50 -7.89 5.83
C SER A 51 -5.14 -8.62 4.65
N LEU A 52 -4.67 -8.36 3.43
CA LEU A 52 -5.09 -9.09 2.24
C LEU A 52 -4.68 -10.57 2.31
N ALA A 53 -3.48 -10.89 2.80
CA ALA A 53 -3.04 -12.28 2.94
C ALA A 53 -3.93 -13.09 3.90
N ARG A 54 -4.51 -12.42 4.91
CA ARG A 54 -5.49 -13.03 5.84
C ARG A 54 -6.91 -13.09 5.27
N LEU A 55 -7.27 -12.11 4.45
CA LEU A 55 -8.61 -11.96 3.89
C LEU A 55 -8.86 -12.91 2.73
N LEU A 56 -7.85 -13.17 1.89
CA LEU A 56 -8.01 -13.92 0.65
C LEU A 56 -7.98 -15.44 0.87
N PRO A 57 -8.78 -16.23 0.11
CA PRO A 57 -9.75 -15.81 -0.89
C PRO A 57 -11.04 -15.21 -0.30
N ASP A 58 -11.66 -14.28 -1.02
CA ASP A 58 -12.86 -13.54 -0.57
C ASP A 58 -14.03 -13.59 -1.57
N GLY A 59 -13.91 -14.38 -2.64
CA GLY A 59 -14.89 -14.50 -3.71
C GLY A 59 -14.70 -13.50 -4.87
N LEU A 60 -13.97 -12.40 -4.66
CA LEU A 60 -13.56 -11.48 -5.73
C LEU A 60 -12.17 -11.82 -6.26
N LEU A 61 -11.27 -12.22 -5.37
CA LEU A 61 -9.90 -12.63 -5.67
C LEU A 61 -9.64 -14.07 -5.21
N PRO A 62 -8.78 -14.80 -5.94
CA PRO A 62 -8.42 -16.17 -5.61
C PRO A 62 -7.52 -16.25 -4.37
N ALA A 63 -7.32 -17.47 -3.87
CA ALA A 63 -6.33 -17.72 -2.85
C ALA A 63 -4.96 -17.26 -3.37
N THR A 64 -4.29 -16.41 -2.60
CA THR A 64 -3.06 -15.74 -3.03
C THR A 64 -1.95 -16.10 -2.05
N PRO A 65 -1.11 -17.11 -2.37
CA PRO A 65 -0.10 -17.63 -1.45
C PRO A 65 0.97 -16.60 -1.05
N ALA A 66 1.22 -15.60 -1.89
CA ALA A 66 2.15 -14.53 -1.56
C ALA A 66 1.70 -13.18 -2.11
N ILE A 67 1.82 -12.14 -1.27
CA ILE A 67 1.49 -10.74 -1.61
C ILE A 67 2.70 -9.86 -1.31
N GLY A 68 3.11 -9.05 -2.29
CA GLY A 68 4.26 -8.16 -2.19
C GLY A 68 4.03 -6.81 -2.87
N GLY A 69 5.09 -6.04 -3.04
CA GLY A 69 5.15 -4.90 -3.95
C GLY A 69 6.15 -5.17 -5.07
N TYR A 70 6.08 -4.42 -6.15
CA TYR A 70 6.97 -4.53 -7.29
C TYR A 70 7.27 -3.13 -7.87
N TRP A 71 8.53 -2.89 -8.21
CA TRP A 71 8.95 -1.71 -8.95
C TRP A 71 10.09 -2.07 -9.91
N THR A 72 10.14 -1.39 -11.04
CA THR A 72 11.28 -1.49 -11.97
C THR A 72 12.45 -0.65 -11.48
N ARG A 73 13.67 -0.96 -11.93
CA ARG A 73 14.87 -0.16 -11.59
C ARG A 73 14.80 1.27 -12.14
N SER A 74 14.14 1.45 -13.28
CA SER A 74 13.86 2.74 -13.90
C SER A 74 12.77 3.53 -13.19
N ASN A 75 12.06 2.92 -12.22
CA ASN A 75 10.98 3.52 -11.46
C ASN A 75 9.83 4.08 -12.33
N ASP A 76 9.67 3.53 -13.53
CA ASP A 76 8.62 3.84 -14.49
C ASP A 76 7.37 2.98 -14.30
N VAL A 77 7.50 1.86 -13.56
CA VAL A 77 6.39 0.99 -13.17
C VAL A 77 6.49 0.71 -11.67
N GLU A 78 5.37 0.91 -10.99
CA GLU A 78 5.19 0.66 -9.56
C GLU A 78 3.84 -0.01 -9.29
N PHE A 79 3.88 -1.06 -8.48
CA PHE A 79 2.73 -1.72 -7.88
C PHE A 79 2.96 -1.86 -6.38
N ASP A 80 2.14 -1.20 -5.58
CA ASP A 80 2.16 -1.38 -4.13
C ASP A 80 1.74 -2.81 -3.73
N LEU A 81 0.92 -3.44 -4.59
CA LEU A 81 0.34 -4.76 -4.36
C LEU A 81 0.53 -5.66 -5.59
N VAL A 82 1.13 -6.82 -5.37
CA VAL A 82 1.25 -7.88 -6.36
C VAL A 82 0.93 -9.20 -5.68
N GLY A 83 -0.15 -9.84 -6.12
CA GLY A 83 -0.51 -11.19 -5.72
C GLY A 83 0.11 -12.21 -6.66
N VAL A 84 0.80 -13.22 -6.13
CA VAL A 84 1.46 -14.26 -6.93
C VAL A 84 1.18 -15.65 -6.38
N ASP A 85 1.34 -16.65 -7.24
CA ASP A 85 1.16 -18.06 -6.90
C ASP A 85 2.21 -18.58 -5.91
N ARG A 86 3.44 -18.03 -5.94
CA ARG A 86 4.54 -18.47 -5.07
C ARG A 86 5.69 -17.48 -4.98
N GLN A 87 6.54 -17.68 -3.99
CA GLN A 87 7.84 -17.02 -3.79
C GLN A 87 8.97 -18.05 -3.66
N PRO A 88 10.24 -17.70 -3.96
CA PRO A 88 10.74 -16.37 -4.32
C PRO A 88 10.55 -15.99 -5.80
N VAL A 89 10.24 -16.95 -6.67
CA VAL A 89 10.02 -16.71 -8.11
C VAL A 89 8.59 -17.10 -8.50
N ALA A 90 7.77 -16.09 -8.77
CA ALA A 90 6.40 -16.26 -9.26
C ALA A 90 6.36 -16.98 -10.61
N LYS A 91 5.35 -17.82 -10.83
CA LYS A 91 4.99 -18.34 -12.17
C LYS A 91 3.78 -17.61 -12.74
N GLN A 92 2.88 -17.12 -11.89
CA GLN A 92 1.65 -16.48 -12.31
C GLN A 92 1.37 -15.24 -11.45
N LEU A 93 0.97 -14.17 -12.13
CA LEU A 93 0.39 -12.99 -11.49
C LEU A 93 -1.11 -13.24 -11.26
N LEU A 94 -1.54 -13.16 -10.01
CA LEU A 94 -2.94 -13.34 -9.61
C LEU A 94 -3.70 -12.01 -9.60
N PHE A 95 -3.05 -10.94 -9.20
CA PHE A 95 -3.54 -9.57 -9.33
C PHE A 95 -2.41 -8.54 -9.23
N LEU A 96 -2.68 -7.33 -9.69
CA LEU A 96 -1.82 -6.15 -9.53
C LEU A 96 -2.65 -5.03 -8.89
N GLY A 97 -2.03 -4.19 -8.08
CA GLY A 97 -2.78 -3.15 -7.39
C GLY A 97 -1.95 -2.02 -6.83
N SER A 98 -2.68 -1.00 -6.39
CA SER A 98 -2.12 0.20 -5.77
C SER A 98 -2.86 0.57 -4.49
N ILE A 99 -2.15 1.27 -3.60
CA ILE A 99 -2.63 1.75 -2.32
C ILE A 99 -2.72 3.27 -2.34
N LYS A 100 -3.92 3.81 -2.14
CA LYS A 100 -4.16 5.25 -1.94
C LYS A 100 -4.57 5.54 -0.50
N TRP A 101 -3.61 5.97 0.31
CA TRP A 101 -3.83 6.20 1.75
C TRP A 101 -3.99 7.69 2.13
N LEU A 102 -4.80 8.40 1.35
CA LEU A 102 -5.12 9.81 1.55
C LEU A 102 -6.44 9.99 2.32
N GLU A 103 -6.56 11.10 3.06
CA GLU A 103 -7.75 11.38 3.88
C GLU A 103 -8.88 12.04 3.08
N ASN A 104 -8.51 12.90 2.13
CA ASN A 104 -9.45 13.75 1.42
C ASN A 104 -9.57 13.40 -0.07
N SER A 105 -9.07 12.23 -0.48
CA SER A 105 -9.02 11.83 -1.89
C SER A 105 -9.24 10.33 -2.02
N ALA A 106 -10.25 9.96 -2.80
CA ALA A 106 -10.55 8.58 -3.18
C ALA A 106 -9.60 8.10 -4.29
N PHE A 107 -9.56 6.78 -4.50
CA PHE A 107 -8.94 6.19 -5.69
C PHE A 107 -9.87 6.39 -6.89
N ASP A 108 -9.40 7.09 -7.91
CA ASP A 108 -10.22 7.58 -9.02
C ASP A 108 -9.78 7.00 -10.38
N SER A 109 -10.39 7.50 -11.46
CA SER A 109 -10.12 7.03 -12.82
C SER A 109 -8.71 7.38 -13.32
N HIS A 110 -8.07 8.43 -12.79
CA HIS A 110 -6.68 8.75 -13.13
C HIS A 110 -5.73 7.74 -12.48
N ASP A 111 -5.98 7.39 -11.21
CA ASP A 111 -5.21 6.34 -10.54
C ASP A 111 -5.37 5.00 -11.26
N LEU A 112 -6.59 4.64 -11.67
CA LEU A 112 -6.86 3.43 -12.44
C LEU A 112 -6.15 3.43 -13.79
N ALA A 113 -6.17 4.55 -14.52
CA ALA A 113 -5.50 4.67 -15.81
C ALA A 113 -3.96 4.52 -15.68
N ALA A 114 -3.37 5.09 -14.63
CA ALA A 114 -1.95 4.90 -14.32
C ALA A 114 -1.64 3.43 -14.02
N LEU A 115 -2.46 2.76 -13.21
CA LEU A 115 -2.31 1.35 -12.88
C LEU A 115 -2.45 0.44 -14.13
N GLN A 116 -3.39 0.75 -15.02
CA GLN A 116 -3.57 0.05 -16.29
C GLN A 116 -2.34 0.21 -17.20
N LYS A 117 -1.79 1.43 -17.27
CA LYS A 117 -0.55 1.72 -18.02
C LYS A 117 0.63 0.92 -17.46
N HIS A 118 0.77 0.85 -16.14
CA HIS A 118 1.81 0.05 -15.48
C HIS A 118 1.68 -1.43 -15.80
N ARG A 119 0.46 -2.00 -15.79
CA ARG A 119 0.23 -3.40 -16.18
C ARG A 119 0.65 -3.67 -17.62
N ALA A 120 0.22 -2.81 -18.54
CA ALA A 120 0.53 -2.93 -19.97
C ALA A 120 2.04 -2.85 -20.27
N ALA A 121 2.84 -2.23 -19.39
CA ALA A 121 4.29 -2.19 -19.54
C ALA A 121 5.00 -3.50 -19.15
N ILE A 122 4.32 -4.41 -18.43
CA ILE A 122 4.91 -5.63 -17.88
C ILE A 122 4.29 -6.90 -18.48
N THR A 123 3.03 -6.84 -18.88
CA THR A 123 2.33 -7.99 -19.47
C THR A 123 1.15 -7.56 -20.33
N ASP A 124 0.92 -8.30 -21.42
CA ASP A 124 -0.28 -8.18 -22.24
C ASP A 124 -1.46 -9.03 -21.70
N GLU A 125 -1.22 -9.84 -20.66
CA GLU A 125 -2.28 -10.64 -20.04
C GLU A 125 -3.26 -9.76 -19.25
N PRO A 126 -4.56 -10.12 -19.22
CA PRO A 126 -5.59 -9.37 -18.51
C PRO A 126 -5.56 -9.64 -17.00
N VAL A 127 -4.41 -9.39 -16.35
CA VAL A 127 -4.25 -9.58 -14.90
C VAL A 127 -5.20 -8.66 -14.14
N PRO A 128 -6.00 -9.17 -13.18
CA PRO A 128 -6.94 -8.37 -12.38
C PRO A 128 -6.29 -7.16 -11.71
N LEU A 129 -6.99 -6.03 -11.70
CA LEU A 129 -6.55 -4.80 -11.04
C LEU A 129 -7.31 -4.57 -9.73
N VAL A 130 -6.57 -4.25 -8.68
CA VAL A 130 -7.08 -4.09 -7.32
C VAL A 130 -6.66 -2.72 -6.77
N ALA A 131 -7.56 -2.08 -6.03
CA ALA A 131 -7.22 -0.86 -5.30
C ALA A 131 -7.46 -1.07 -3.80
N VAL A 132 -6.58 -0.49 -2.99
CA VAL A 132 -6.82 -0.31 -1.56
C VAL A 132 -6.86 1.19 -1.31
N SER A 133 -7.95 1.68 -0.74
CA SER A 133 -8.13 3.11 -0.53
C SER A 133 -8.67 3.40 0.85
N ARG A 134 -8.04 4.33 1.56
CA ARG A 134 -8.55 4.81 2.86
C ARG A 134 -9.87 5.53 2.71
N ASN A 135 -10.05 6.26 1.62
CA ASN A 135 -11.19 7.14 1.39
C ASN A 135 -12.07 6.67 0.23
N GLY A 136 -12.16 5.34 0.04
CA GLY A 136 -13.00 4.71 -0.97
C GLY A 136 -12.51 4.88 -2.41
N THR A 137 -13.31 4.41 -3.36
CA THR A 137 -13.03 4.44 -4.80
C THR A 137 -14.15 5.15 -5.55
N SER A 138 -13.82 5.96 -6.55
CA SER A 138 -14.78 6.70 -7.39
C SER A 138 -14.74 6.30 -8.87
N CYS A 139 -14.07 5.19 -9.21
CA CYS A 139 -13.97 4.67 -10.57
C CYS A 139 -14.60 3.26 -10.70
N SER A 140 -14.95 2.90 -11.93
CA SER A 140 -15.34 1.54 -12.32
C SER A 140 -14.22 0.82 -13.06
N GLY A 141 -14.18 -0.52 -12.99
CA GLY A 141 -13.23 -1.35 -13.77
C GLY A 141 -12.13 -2.03 -12.95
N LEU A 142 -12.15 -1.88 -11.62
CA LEU A 142 -11.38 -2.71 -10.70
C LEU A 142 -12.05 -4.07 -10.52
N GLN A 143 -11.26 -5.13 -10.34
CA GLN A 143 -11.76 -6.45 -9.94
C GLN A 143 -12.22 -6.44 -8.48
N ALA A 144 -11.46 -5.76 -7.62
CA ALA A 144 -11.77 -5.61 -6.21
C ALA A 144 -11.25 -4.26 -5.69
N ALA A 145 -11.95 -3.73 -4.70
CA ALA A 145 -11.56 -2.54 -3.96
C ALA A 145 -11.72 -2.80 -2.47
N TYR A 146 -10.73 -2.42 -1.67
CA TYR A 146 -10.74 -2.65 -0.22
C TYR A 146 -10.57 -1.33 0.53
N GLY A 147 -11.43 -1.11 1.53
CA GLY A 147 -11.33 -0.03 2.49
C GLY A 147 -10.82 -0.51 3.85
N PRO A 148 -10.71 0.41 4.83
CA PRO A 148 -10.24 0.07 6.16
C PRO A 148 -11.04 -1.04 6.86
N GLU A 149 -12.36 -1.09 6.68
CA GLU A 149 -13.20 -2.11 7.33
C GLU A 149 -12.96 -3.51 6.77
N GLU A 150 -12.83 -3.64 5.45
CA GLU A 150 -12.51 -4.93 4.81
C GLU A 150 -11.13 -5.43 5.27
N LEU A 151 -10.14 -4.54 5.32
CA LEU A 151 -8.80 -4.90 5.81
C LEU A 151 -8.83 -5.35 7.28
N LEU A 152 -9.56 -4.64 8.13
CA LEU A 152 -9.72 -5.01 9.55
C LEU A 152 -10.45 -6.35 9.74
N SER A 153 -11.36 -6.71 8.83
CA SER A 153 -12.09 -7.97 8.91
C SER A 153 -11.18 -9.22 8.88
N GLY A 154 -10.03 -9.13 8.19
CA GLY A 154 -9.00 -10.18 8.16
C GLY A 154 -8.32 -10.44 9.51
N TRP A 155 -8.46 -9.50 10.47
CA TRP A 155 -7.87 -9.61 11.81
C TRP A 155 -8.89 -9.98 12.89
N ARG A 156 -10.19 -9.79 12.62
CA ARG A 156 -11.27 -10.12 13.58
C ARG A 156 -11.59 -11.62 13.64
N ARG A 157 -11.13 -12.39 12.65
CA ARG A 157 -11.41 -13.84 12.51
C ARG A 157 -10.22 -14.73 12.88
N ALA A 158 -9.17 -14.18 13.48
CA ALA A 158 -7.97 -14.89 13.89
C ALA A 158 -8.04 -15.38 15.34
#